data_AF-A0A1S2KJQ4-F1
#
_entry.id   AF-A0A1S2KJQ4-F1
#
_cell.length_a   1.000
_cell.length_b   1.000
_cell.length_c   1.000
_cell.angle_alpha   90.00
_cell.angle_beta   90.00
_cell.angle_gamma   90.00
#
_symmetry.space_group_name_H-M   'P 1'
#
loop_
_entity.id
_entity.type
_entity.pdbx_description
1 polymer ?
#
loop_
_entity_poly.entity_id
_entity_poly.type
_entity_poly.pdbx_seq_one_letter_code
_entity_poly.pdbx_strand_id
1 'polypeptide(L)'
;MNAFKRLAPAFTAVKSMVGRMPAVWGRLRPVVNPWAVLRAERRAAVECMTLASEIVTLSEATLNDYRLAAGDLANLFDDGMLASHVAERFTCDEIEGIAAFFRAVDYPTIADLWLECHAEGDVDEDDLHYRGERSESVELVLAS
;
A
#
# COMPACT_ATOMS: atom_id res chain seq x y z
N MET A 1 60.07 4.81 -6.42
CA MET A 1 59.34 4.35 -7.64
C MET A 1 59.83 3.00 -8.23
N ASN A 2 60.67 2.20 -7.55
CA ASN A 2 61.24 0.95 -8.13
C ASN A 2 60.51 -0.35 -7.73
N ALA A 3 59.62 -0.34 -6.74
CA ALA A 3 58.90 -1.53 -6.29
C ALA A 3 57.83 -2.00 -7.28
N PHE A 4 57.14 -1.07 -7.96
CA PHE A 4 56.11 -1.41 -8.95
C PHE A 4 56.66 -2.05 -10.23
N LYS A 5 57.88 -1.69 -10.66
CA LYS A 5 58.52 -2.30 -11.84
C LYS A 5 58.86 -3.78 -11.65
N ARG A 6 59.12 -4.21 -10.41
CA ARG A 6 59.42 -5.61 -10.08
C ARG A 6 58.17 -6.51 -10.01
N LEU A 7 56.99 -5.92 -9.80
CA LEU A 7 55.72 -6.64 -9.74
C LEU A 7 55.03 -6.78 -11.10
N ALA A 8 55.44 -6.00 -12.11
CA ALA A 8 54.91 -6.06 -13.45
C ALA A 8 54.93 -7.47 -14.07
N PRO A 9 56.04 -8.23 -14.09
CA PRO A 9 56.05 -9.58 -14.65
C PRO A 9 55.19 -10.57 -13.87
N ALA A 10 55.09 -10.43 -12.54
CA ALA A 10 54.21 -11.26 -11.71
C ALA A 10 52.72 -11.00 -12.03
N PHE A 11 52.34 -9.74 -12.23
CA PHE A 11 51.01 -9.37 -12.68
C PHE A 11 50.70 -9.93 -14.09
N THR A 12 51.65 -9.87 -15.02
CA THR A 12 51.47 -10.41 -16.37
C THR A 12 51.38 -11.93 -16.39
N ALA A 13 52.18 -12.62 -15.57
CA ALA A 13 52.15 -14.07 -15.42
C ALA A 13 50.83 -14.56 -14.80
N VAL A 14 50.37 -13.91 -13.73
CA VAL A 14 49.06 -14.20 -13.11
C VAL A 14 47.92 -13.92 -14.10
N LYS A 15 47.99 -12.83 -14.86
CA LYS A 15 46.99 -12.50 -15.89
C LYS A 15 46.96 -13.53 -17.04
N SER A 16 48.12 -14.04 -17.44
CA SER A 16 48.27 -15.11 -18.45
C SER A 16 47.71 -16.45 -17.96
N MET A 17 48.01 -16.82 -16.71
CA MET A 17 47.54 -18.08 -16.12
C MET A 17 46.03 -18.07 -15.88
N VAL A 18 45.50 -16.96 -15.37
CA VAL A 18 44.07 -16.85 -15.06
C VAL A 18 43.22 -16.60 -16.32
N GLY A 19 43.81 -16.04 -17.38
CA GLY A 19 43.18 -15.96 -18.71
C GLY A 19 42.83 -17.32 -19.33
N ARG A 20 43.45 -18.42 -18.87
CA ARG A 20 43.16 -19.80 -19.32
C ARG A 20 42.11 -20.53 -18.47
N MET A 21 41.59 -19.90 -17.41
CA MET A 21 40.63 -20.49 -16.47
C MET A 21 39.48 -19.51 -16.17
N PRO A 22 38.45 -19.44 -17.03
CA PRO A 22 37.34 -18.48 -16.92
C PRO A 22 36.63 -18.53 -15.55
N ALA A 23 36.51 -19.74 -14.98
CA ALA A 23 35.89 -19.98 -13.68
C ALA A 23 36.69 -19.39 -12.51
N VAL A 24 38.02 -19.35 -12.60
CA VAL A 24 38.89 -18.75 -11.57
C VAL A 24 38.85 -17.22 -11.70
N TRP A 25 38.71 -16.70 -12.92
CA TRP A 25 38.63 -15.26 -13.15
C TRP A 25 37.34 -14.63 -12.64
N GLY A 26 36.23 -15.36 -12.72
CA GLY A 26 34.97 -14.96 -12.07
C GLY A 26 35.13 -14.77 -10.55
N ARG A 27 35.88 -15.65 -9.88
CA ARG A 27 36.09 -15.59 -8.41
C ARG A 27 37.09 -14.54 -7.96
N LEU A 28 38.11 -14.23 -8.77
CA LEU A 28 39.12 -13.21 -8.45
C LEU A 28 38.72 -11.80 -8.89
N ARG A 29 37.73 -11.67 -9.78
CA ARG A 29 37.23 -10.38 -10.29
C ARG A 29 36.93 -9.34 -9.20
N PRO A 30 36.30 -9.69 -8.06
CA PRO A 30 36.06 -8.76 -6.96
C PRO A 30 37.34 -8.28 -6.27
N VAL A 31 38.35 -9.16 -6.16
CA VAL A 31 39.64 -8.89 -5.51
C VAL A 31 40.53 -8.00 -6.40
N VAL A 32 40.46 -8.21 -7.72
CA VAL A 32 41.30 -7.49 -8.70
C VAL A 32 40.68 -6.14 -9.11
N ASN A 33 39.36 -5.97 -8.96
CA ASN A 33 38.68 -4.71 -9.24
C ASN A 33 37.49 -4.45 -8.29
N PRO A 34 37.75 -4.16 -7.01
CA PRO A 34 36.71 -3.92 -6.00
C PRO A 34 35.81 -2.72 -6.37
N TRP A 35 36.37 -1.72 -7.04
CA TRP A 35 35.63 -0.55 -7.53
C TRP A 35 34.62 -0.87 -8.64
N ALA A 36 34.84 -1.91 -9.43
CA ALA A 36 33.84 -2.36 -10.39
C ALA A 36 32.66 -3.07 -9.72
N VAL A 37 32.94 -3.86 -8.67
CA VAL A 37 31.89 -4.52 -7.87
C VAL A 37 31.04 -3.48 -7.15
N LEU A 38 31.66 -2.54 -6.43
CA LEU A 38 30.95 -1.46 -5.75
C LEU A 38 30.11 -0.60 -6.72
N ARG A 39 30.59 -0.35 -7.95
CA ARG A 39 29.81 0.37 -8.98
C ARG A 39 28.67 -0.45 -9.56
N ALA A 40 28.78 -1.77 -9.57
CA ALA A 40 27.70 -2.66 -9.99
C ALA A 40 26.63 -2.73 -8.89
N GLU A 41 27.04 -2.89 -7.64
CA GLU A 41 26.14 -2.87 -6.47
C GLU A 41 25.39 -1.54 -6.35
N ARG A 42 26.08 -0.41 -6.48
CA ARG A 42 25.42 0.91 -6.48
C ARG A 42 24.41 1.07 -7.61
N ARG A 43 24.73 0.55 -8.81
CA ARG A 43 23.78 0.60 -9.95
C ARG A 43 22.54 -0.24 -9.66
N ALA A 44 22.73 -1.47 -9.19
CA ALA A 44 21.61 -2.34 -8.80
C ALA A 44 20.75 -1.70 -7.70
N ALA A 45 21.38 -1.08 -6.69
CA ALA A 45 20.65 -0.38 -5.64
C ALA A 45 19.83 0.80 -6.17
N VAL A 46 20.41 1.61 -7.08
CA VAL A 46 19.68 2.72 -7.73
C VAL A 46 18.50 2.17 -8.55
N GLU A 47 18.71 1.12 -9.35
CA GLU A 47 17.64 0.49 -10.13
C GLU A 47 16.51 -0.03 -9.22
N CYS A 48 16.84 -0.71 -8.12
CA CYS A 48 15.85 -1.17 -7.14
C CYS A 48 15.08 -0.02 -6.51
N MET A 49 15.75 1.07 -6.13
CA MET A 49 15.10 2.24 -5.53
C MET A 49 14.19 2.97 -6.53
N THR A 50 14.62 3.08 -7.80
CA THR A 50 13.79 3.66 -8.86
C THR A 50 12.53 2.82 -9.07
N LEU A 51 12.65 1.50 -9.20
CA LEU A 51 11.50 0.61 -9.34
C LEU A 51 10.55 0.71 -8.13
N ALA A 52 11.10 0.74 -6.91
CA ALA A 52 10.29 0.90 -5.71
C ALA A 52 9.53 2.25 -5.72
N SER A 53 10.19 3.34 -6.11
CA SER A 53 9.57 4.67 -6.22
C SER A 53 8.46 4.70 -7.28
N GLU A 54 8.67 4.06 -8.43
CA GLU A 54 7.66 3.95 -9.48
C GLU A 54 6.43 3.15 -9.00
N ILE A 55 6.65 2.04 -8.29
CA ILE A 55 5.56 1.23 -7.71
C ILE A 55 4.76 2.04 -6.69
N VAL A 56 5.43 2.78 -5.80
CA VAL A 56 4.75 3.62 -4.81
C VAL A 56 3.90 4.68 -5.51
N THR A 57 4.47 5.38 -6.50
CA THR A 57 3.76 6.44 -7.25
C THR A 57 2.52 5.89 -7.97
N LEU A 58 2.65 4.72 -8.61
CA LEU A 58 1.52 4.05 -9.26
C LEU A 58 0.45 3.62 -8.26
N SER A 59 0.87 3.09 -7.11
CA SER A 59 -0.04 2.65 -6.04
C SER A 59 -0.80 3.83 -5.44
N GLU A 60 -0.12 4.95 -5.19
CA GLU A 60 -0.74 6.19 -4.71
C GLU A 60 -1.77 6.72 -5.70
N ALA A 61 -1.44 6.77 -6.99
CA ALA A 61 -2.37 7.21 -8.02
C ALA A 61 -3.62 6.29 -8.08
N THR A 62 -3.41 4.97 -8.05
CA THR A 62 -4.51 4.00 -8.11
C THR A 62 -5.40 4.08 -6.85
N LEU A 63 -4.81 4.21 -5.66
CA LEU A 63 -5.56 4.38 -4.42
C LEU A 63 -6.36 5.69 -4.40
N ASN A 64 -5.79 6.76 -4.96
CA ASN A 64 -6.49 8.03 -5.11
C ASN A 64 -7.69 7.90 -6.05
N ASP A 65 -7.54 7.21 -7.18
CA ASP A 65 -8.65 6.93 -8.10
C ASP A 65 -9.77 6.15 -7.42
N TYR A 66 -9.45 5.13 -6.61
CA TYR A 66 -10.45 4.40 -5.82
C TYR A 66 -11.12 5.27 -4.77
N ARG A 67 -10.38 6.16 -4.08
CA ARG A 67 -10.94 7.08 -3.10
C ARG A 67 -11.91 8.07 -3.76
N LEU A 68 -11.57 8.58 -4.93
CA LEU A 68 -12.46 9.47 -5.70
C LEU A 68 -13.73 8.73 -6.14
N ALA A 69 -13.59 7.54 -6.72
CA ALA A 69 -14.74 6.73 -7.14
C ALA A 69 -15.66 6.36 -5.96
N ALA A 70 -15.09 6.03 -4.79
CA ALA A 70 -15.86 5.79 -3.58
C ALA A 70 -16.61 7.05 -3.10
N GLY A 71 -15.97 8.22 -3.18
CA GLY A 71 -16.61 9.50 -2.87
C GLY A 71 -17.75 9.84 -3.83
N ASP A 72 -17.58 9.60 -5.12
CA ASP A 72 -18.64 9.79 -6.12
C ASP A 72 -19.83 8.86 -5.87
N LEU A 73 -19.56 7.60 -5.50
CA LEU A 73 -20.61 6.65 -5.12
C LEU A 73 -21.32 7.08 -3.82
N ALA A 74 -20.57 7.55 -2.82
CA ALA A 74 -21.13 8.07 -1.58
C ALA A 74 -22.06 9.27 -1.87
N ASN A 75 -21.62 10.23 -2.69
CA ASN A 75 -22.44 11.37 -3.09
C ASN A 75 -23.74 10.96 -3.82
N LEU A 76 -23.73 9.86 -4.59
CA LEU A 76 -24.95 9.32 -5.20
C LEU A 76 -25.93 8.75 -4.16
N PHE A 77 -25.39 8.21 -3.06
CA PHE A 77 -26.15 7.63 -1.96
C PHE A 77 -26.52 8.68 -0.89
N ASP A 78 -25.99 9.90 -0.93
CA ASP A 78 -26.38 11.02 -0.09
C ASP A 78 -27.71 11.66 -0.55
N ASP A 79 -28.68 10.83 -0.93
CA ASP A 79 -30.02 11.23 -1.33
C ASP A 79 -31.03 10.55 -0.40
N GLY A 80 -31.54 11.31 0.56
CA GLY A 80 -32.55 10.84 1.51
C GLY A 80 -33.84 10.35 0.82
N MET A 81 -34.20 10.88 -0.35
CA MET A 81 -35.36 10.41 -1.11
C MET A 81 -35.08 9.05 -1.78
N LEU A 82 -33.85 8.81 -2.20
CA LEU A 82 -33.45 7.49 -2.71
C LEU A 82 -33.44 6.48 -1.57
N ALA A 83 -32.80 6.84 -0.45
CA ALA A 83 -32.72 5.99 0.73
C ALA A 83 -34.13 5.60 1.23
N SER A 84 -35.05 6.56 1.39
CA SER A 84 -36.40 6.29 1.90
C SER A 84 -37.25 5.34 1.02
N HIS A 85 -36.94 5.19 -0.27
CA HIS A 85 -37.70 4.33 -1.19
C HIS A 85 -37.07 2.97 -1.43
N VAL A 86 -35.78 2.83 -1.13
CA VAL A 86 -34.99 1.66 -1.53
C VAL A 86 -34.41 0.94 -0.32
N ALA A 87 -34.11 1.64 0.78
CA ALA A 87 -33.48 1.07 1.95
C ALA A 87 -34.31 -0.10 2.55
N GLU A 88 -35.64 0.04 2.62
CA GLU A 88 -36.57 -1.02 3.08
C GLU A 88 -36.50 -2.33 2.28
N ARG A 89 -35.94 -2.30 1.06
CA ARG A 89 -35.89 -3.46 0.16
C ARG A 89 -34.59 -4.25 0.25
N PHE A 90 -33.59 -3.71 0.93
CA PHE A 90 -32.40 -4.46 1.25
C PHE A 90 -32.70 -5.45 2.38
N THR A 91 -31.98 -6.55 2.41
CA THR A 91 -31.86 -7.37 3.62
C THR A 91 -30.97 -6.68 4.65
N CYS A 92 -31.06 -7.07 5.91
CA CYS A 92 -30.21 -6.54 6.99
C CYS A 92 -28.71 -6.67 6.67
N ASP A 93 -28.28 -7.83 6.17
CA ASP A 93 -26.88 -8.06 5.80
C ASP A 93 -26.43 -7.16 4.65
N GLU A 94 -27.31 -6.89 3.68
CA GLU A 94 -27.00 -6.02 2.55
C GLU A 94 -26.86 -4.56 2.99
N ILE A 95 -27.79 -4.05 3.82
CA ILE A 95 -27.73 -2.68 4.29
C ILE A 95 -26.56 -2.47 5.26
N GLU A 96 -26.23 -3.45 6.09
CA GLU A 96 -25.04 -3.41 6.95
C GLU A 96 -23.76 -3.42 6.13
N GLY A 97 -23.71 -4.19 5.03
CA GLY A 97 -22.60 -4.18 4.09
C GLY A 97 -22.40 -2.82 3.43
N ILE A 98 -23.49 -2.17 3.01
CA ILE A 98 -23.48 -0.81 2.44
C ILE A 98 -23.00 0.20 3.50
N ALA A 99 -23.55 0.14 4.72
CA ALA A 99 -23.16 1.03 5.81
C ALA A 99 -21.69 0.85 6.21
N ALA A 100 -21.20 -0.40 6.27
CA ALA A 100 -19.81 -0.71 6.55
C ALA A 100 -18.89 -0.16 5.46
N PHE A 101 -19.28 -0.27 4.18
CA PHE A 101 -18.56 0.35 3.08
C PHE A 101 -18.45 1.86 3.26
N PHE A 102 -19.56 2.58 3.49
CA PHE A 102 -19.52 4.04 3.64
C PHE A 102 -18.71 4.50 4.86
N ARG A 103 -18.77 3.77 5.97
CA ARG A 103 -17.89 4.04 7.13
C ARG A 103 -16.42 3.85 6.78
N ALA A 104 -16.08 2.80 6.03
CA ALA A 104 -14.70 2.52 5.62
C ALA A 104 -14.13 3.58 4.67
N VAL A 105 -14.99 4.31 3.94
CA VAL A 105 -14.58 5.37 3.00
C VAL A 105 -14.77 6.79 3.54
N ASP A 106 -14.88 6.95 4.86
CA ASP A 106 -15.04 8.24 5.58
C ASP A 106 -16.40 8.96 5.38
N TYR A 107 -17.48 8.23 5.08
CA TYR A 107 -18.86 8.74 4.95
C TYR A 107 -19.84 8.15 5.98
N PRO A 108 -19.60 8.31 7.29
CA PRO A 108 -20.44 7.69 8.33
C PRO A 108 -21.88 8.20 8.36
N THR A 109 -22.12 9.47 8.00
CA THR A 109 -23.48 10.05 8.01
C THR A 109 -24.38 9.42 6.96
N ILE A 110 -23.82 9.05 5.81
CA ILE A 110 -24.55 8.34 4.75
C ILE A 110 -24.85 6.92 5.21
N ALA A 111 -23.89 6.26 5.86
CA ALA A 111 -24.13 4.94 6.46
C ALA A 111 -25.33 4.97 7.43
N ASP A 112 -25.38 5.96 8.31
CA ASP A 112 -26.44 6.08 9.30
C ASP A 112 -27.80 6.42 8.66
N LEU A 113 -27.84 7.32 7.67
CA LEU A 113 -29.06 7.61 6.88
C LEU A 113 -29.68 6.34 6.29
N TRP A 114 -28.86 5.50 5.66
CA TRP A 114 -29.34 4.28 5.01
C TRP A 114 -29.82 3.23 6.01
N LEU A 115 -29.17 3.12 7.18
CA LEU A 115 -29.61 2.25 8.26
C LEU A 115 -30.92 2.75 8.89
N GLU A 116 -31.07 4.05 9.10
CA GLU A 116 -32.29 4.66 9.62
C GLU A 116 -33.46 4.43 8.66
N CYS A 117 -33.31 4.73 7.37
CA CYS A 117 -34.36 4.50 6.38
C CYS A 117 -34.74 3.01 6.23
N HIS A 118 -33.79 2.09 6.42
CA HIS A 118 -34.08 0.65 6.41
C HIS A 118 -34.90 0.26 7.65
N ALA A 119 -34.49 0.70 8.83
CA ALA A 119 -35.19 0.43 10.08
C ALA A 119 -36.60 1.05 10.14
N GLU A 120 -36.82 2.20 9.50
CA GLU A 120 -38.15 2.84 9.41
C GLU A 120 -39.13 2.10 8.50
N GLY A 121 -38.61 1.41 7.46
CA GLY A 121 -39.41 0.64 6.51
C GLY A 121 -39.63 -0.82 6.91
N ASP A 122 -38.86 -1.32 7.89
CA ASP A 122 -39.04 -2.68 8.41
C ASP A 122 -40.28 -2.74 9.31
N VAL A 123 -41.30 -3.44 8.82
CA VAL A 123 -42.59 -3.66 9.48
C VAL A 123 -42.57 -4.88 10.40
N ASP A 124 -41.47 -5.64 10.43
CA ASP A 124 -41.32 -6.79 11.31
C ASP A 124 -40.88 -6.33 12.71
N GLU A 125 -41.86 -6.10 13.59
CA GLU A 125 -41.69 -5.69 15.01
C GLU A 125 -40.81 -6.62 15.89
N ASP A 126 -40.21 -7.68 15.32
CA ASP A 126 -39.48 -8.71 16.07
C ASP A 126 -37.94 -8.56 16.00
N ASP A 127 -37.39 -7.69 15.14
CA ASP A 127 -35.96 -7.36 15.11
C ASP A 127 -35.72 -5.90 15.57
N LEU A 128 -35.14 -5.76 16.75
CA LEU A 128 -34.90 -4.48 17.43
C LEU A 128 -33.75 -3.71 16.73
N HIS A 129 -34.08 -2.94 15.69
CA HIS A 129 -33.11 -2.11 14.98
C HIS A 129 -32.66 -0.88 15.79
N TYR A 130 -31.34 -0.69 15.84
CA TYR A 130 -30.56 0.49 16.26
C TYR A 130 -30.81 1.10 17.66
N ARG A 131 -29.90 0.82 18.60
CA ARG A 131 -29.64 1.69 19.77
C ARG A 131 -28.32 2.41 19.57
N GLY A 132 -28.39 3.62 19.00
CA GLY A 132 -27.23 4.49 18.83
C GLY A 132 -26.57 4.82 20.17
N GLU A 133 -25.52 4.10 20.53
CA GLU A 133 -24.54 4.60 21.49
C GLU A 133 -23.67 5.63 20.77
N ARG A 134 -24.09 6.89 20.89
CA ARG A 134 -23.24 8.06 20.70
C ARG A 134 -22.06 7.91 21.67
N SER A 135 -20.93 7.43 21.17
CA SER A 135 -19.68 7.28 21.92
C SER A 135 -19.34 8.61 22.62
N GLU A 136 -19.57 8.65 23.94
CA GLU A 136 -19.09 9.74 24.78
C GLU A 136 -17.57 9.76 24.72
N SER A 137 -17.02 10.95 24.47
CA SER A 137 -15.59 11.18 24.45
C SER A 137 -15.03 10.86 25.85
N VAL A 138 -14.22 9.81 25.96
CA VAL A 138 -13.51 9.52 27.21
C VAL A 138 -12.52 10.67 27.46
N GLU A 139 -12.89 11.55 28.37
CA GLU A 139 -12.04 12.62 28.88
C GLU A 139 -10.83 11.98 29.58
N LEU A 140 -9.66 12.12 28.96
CA LEU A 140 -8.40 11.58 29.45
C LEU A 140 -7.95 12.40 30.67
N VAL A 141 -8.44 12.04 31.86
CA VAL A 141 -7.96 12.62 33.13
C VAL A 141 -6.56 12.09 33.41
N LEU A 142 -5.55 12.84 32.95
CA LEU A 142 -4.19 12.74 33.46
C LEU A 142 -4.09 13.55 34.76
N ALA A 143 -4.20 12.86 35.89
CA ALA A 143 -3.66 13.33 37.17
C ALA A 143 -2.45 12.43 37.49
N SER A 144 -1.22 12.94 37.35
CA SER A 144 -0.42 13.59 38.41
C SER A 144 -0.21 12.71 39.63
#